data_AF-A0A538L7M3-F1
#
_entry.id   AF-A0A538L7M3-F1
#
_cell.length_a   1.000
_cell.length_b   1.000
_cell.length_c   1.000
_cell.angle_alpha   90.00
_cell.angle_beta   90.00
_cell.angle_gamma   90.00
#
_symmetry.space_group_name_H-M   'P 1'
#
loop_
_entity.id
_entity.type
_entity.pdbx_description
1 polymer ?
#
loop_
_entity_poly.entity_id
_entity_poly.type
_entity_poly.pdbx_seq_one_letter_code
_entity_poly.pdbx_strand_id
1 'polypeptide(L)'
;FSLEGRPIRKVRQSVSRARSRGYTFRIVAADTADTCLREQLATVSDAWRGRQVERGFSMSMDDLYLRGTLFALAECHGRLDGFLHLAPTPAGGGWSLSTMRRCPGAANGLTEFLVAELLAWAKEEDVPEVSLNFCALTEFISPERAVTLPRRLLRRALLAGDRVFQLERLYSFNRKFFPEWRRRYICVERFTDLPAVGLAYLHAESLLVPPGPWTRRRESRRLPAGHRAA
;
A
#
# COMPACT_ATOMS: atom_id res chain seq x y z
N PHE A 1 -4.72 -15.46 11.56
CA PHE A 1 -3.48 -14.72 11.94
C PHE A 1 -3.31 -14.76 13.47
N SER A 2 -2.09 -14.89 13.98
CA SER A 2 -1.80 -14.80 15.43
C SER A 2 -0.41 -14.19 15.66
N LEU A 3 -0.28 -13.35 16.69
CA LEU A 3 1.00 -12.80 17.15
C LEU A 3 1.79 -13.75 18.06
N GLU A 4 1.26 -14.96 18.29
CA GLU A 4 1.91 -16.00 19.07
C GLU A 4 2.95 -16.78 18.26
N GLY A 5 3.92 -17.35 18.96
CA GLY A 5 4.98 -18.15 18.35
C GLY A 5 6.28 -17.40 18.07
N ARG A 6 7.33 -18.19 17.78
CA ARG A 6 8.70 -17.72 17.52
C ARG A 6 8.87 -17.00 16.18
N PRO A 7 8.27 -17.45 15.06
CA PRO A 7 8.49 -16.85 13.75
C PRO A 7 8.01 -15.39 13.65
N ILE A 8 6.91 -15.03 14.33
CA ILE A 8 6.32 -13.68 14.31
C ILE A 8 6.88 -12.72 15.38
N ARG A 9 7.91 -13.15 16.14
CA ARG A 9 8.49 -12.39 17.26
C ARG A 9 8.86 -10.95 16.89
N LYS A 10 9.41 -10.72 15.69
CA LYS A 10 9.80 -9.38 15.24
C LYS A 10 8.60 -8.44 15.09
N VAL A 11 7.49 -8.92 14.51
CA VAL A 11 6.25 -8.16 14.38
C VAL A 11 5.66 -7.89 15.76
N ARG A 12 5.60 -8.91 16.63
CA ARG A 12 5.14 -8.75 18.02
C ARG A 12 5.94 -7.69 18.77
N GLN A 13 7.26 -7.66 18.62
CA GLN A 13 8.11 -6.63 19.23
C GLN A 13 7.84 -5.23 18.69
N SER A 14 7.59 -5.09 17.38
CA SER A 14 7.18 -3.80 16.78
C SER A 14 5.84 -3.33 17.34
N VAL A 15 4.85 -4.23 17.46
CA VAL A 15 3.53 -3.95 18.03
C VAL A 15 3.67 -3.50 19.49
N SER A 16 4.37 -4.27 20.33
CA SER A 16 4.56 -3.91 21.74
C SER A 16 5.27 -2.57 21.90
N ARG A 17 6.25 -2.26 21.04
CA ARG A 17 6.97 -0.98 21.07
C ARG A 17 6.10 0.20 20.62
N ALA A 18 5.23 0.00 19.63
CA ALA A 18 4.29 1.03 19.22
C ALA A 18 3.29 1.31 20.36
N ARG A 19 2.69 0.28 20.94
CA ARG A 19 1.78 0.43 22.10
C ARG A 19 2.46 1.10 23.29
N SER A 20 3.69 0.71 23.63
CA SER A 20 4.44 1.33 24.74
C SER A 20 4.79 2.81 24.50
N ARG A 21 4.76 3.26 23.24
CA ARG A 21 4.96 4.67 22.86
C ARG A 21 3.64 5.46 22.81
N GLY A 22 2.51 4.85 23.17
CA GLY A 22 1.20 5.49 23.18
C GLY A 22 0.49 5.50 21.83
N TYR A 23 0.91 4.67 20.87
CA TYR A 23 0.17 4.53 19.62
C TYR A 23 -1.16 3.80 19.87
N THR A 24 -2.22 4.36 19.31
CA THR A 24 -3.58 3.82 19.30
C THR A 24 -3.99 3.50 17.87
N PHE A 25 -4.92 2.55 17.72
CA PHE A 25 -5.43 2.09 16.44
C PHE A 25 -6.91 2.40 16.32
N ARG A 26 -7.34 2.89 15.16
CA ARG A 26 -8.74 3.20 14.88
C ARG A 26 -9.09 2.92 13.43
N ILE A 27 -10.25 2.31 13.18
CA ILE A 27 -10.84 2.18 11.84
C ILE A 27 -11.84 3.31 11.62
N VAL A 28 -11.82 3.92 10.44
CA VAL A 28 -12.74 4.98 10.02
C VAL A 28 -13.21 4.71 8.60
N ALA A 29 -14.51 4.81 8.35
CA ALA A 29 -15.02 4.75 7.00
C ALA A 29 -14.70 6.04 6.24
N ALA A 30 -14.25 5.92 4.99
CA ALA A 30 -13.71 7.06 4.25
C ALA A 30 -14.76 8.16 3.97
N ASP A 31 -16.04 7.80 3.94
CA ASP A 31 -17.17 8.70 3.83
C ASP A 31 -17.49 9.46 5.13
N THR A 32 -17.14 8.88 6.29
CA THR A 32 -17.29 9.51 7.61
C THR A 32 -16.11 10.39 8.03
N ALA A 33 -15.02 10.41 7.25
CA ALA A 33 -13.86 11.24 7.56
C ALA A 33 -14.19 12.74 7.48
N ASP A 34 -14.08 13.43 8.61
CA ASP A 34 -14.31 14.86 8.74
C ASP A 34 -13.18 15.70 8.12
N THR A 35 -13.36 17.01 8.03
CA THR A 35 -12.37 17.92 7.44
C THR A 35 -11.03 17.86 8.17
N CYS A 36 -11.05 17.76 9.51
CA CYS A 36 -9.84 17.67 10.32
C CYS A 36 -9.03 16.41 10.01
N LEU A 37 -9.67 15.23 9.99
CA LEU A 37 -9.01 13.97 9.64
C LEU A 37 -8.49 13.99 8.20
N ARG A 38 -9.25 14.57 7.25
CA ARG A 38 -8.81 14.72 5.85
C ARG A 38 -7.54 15.55 5.75
N GLU A 39 -7.42 16.64 6.50
CA GLU A 39 -6.21 17.46 6.56
C GLU A 39 -5.02 16.70 7.16
N GLN A 40 -5.26 15.93 8.22
CA GLN A 40 -4.23 15.07 8.81
C GLN A 40 -3.76 13.99 7.83
N LEU A 41 -4.67 13.29 7.14
CA LEU A 41 -4.36 12.30 6.12
C LEU A 41 -3.57 12.90 4.95
N ALA A 42 -3.93 14.10 4.51
CA ALA A 42 -3.20 14.85 3.49
C ALA A 42 -1.78 15.19 3.96
N THR A 43 -1.63 15.65 5.20
CA THR A 43 -0.33 15.97 5.80
C THR A 43 0.58 14.75 5.88
N VAL A 44 0.07 13.61 6.36
CA VAL A 44 0.83 12.34 6.38
C VAL A 44 1.21 11.92 4.96
N SER A 45 0.30 12.08 4.01
CA SER A 45 0.52 11.74 2.60
C SER A 45 1.62 12.58 1.96
N ASP A 46 1.59 13.90 2.19
CA ASP A 46 2.60 14.82 1.68
C ASP A 46 3.96 14.58 2.32
N ALA A 47 4.00 14.36 3.64
CA ALA A 47 5.22 14.04 4.36
C ALA A 47 5.83 12.71 3.90
N TRP A 48 5.00 11.69 3.63
CA TRP A 48 5.44 10.41 3.10
C TRP A 48 5.96 10.53 1.66
N ARG A 49 5.27 11.31 0.82
CA ARG A 49 5.62 11.53 -0.58
C ARG A 49 6.94 12.31 -0.74
N GLY A 50 7.17 13.30 0.12
CA GLY A 50 8.35 14.16 0.05
C GLY A 50 8.48 14.82 -1.33
N ARG A 51 9.60 14.56 -2.04
CA ARG A 51 9.87 15.09 -3.39
C ARG A 51 9.48 14.14 -4.53
N GLN A 52 8.87 12.98 -4.25
CA GLN A 52 8.54 12.01 -5.29
C GLN A 52 7.20 12.33 -5.95
N VAL A 53 7.08 12.04 -7.26
CA VAL A 53 5.81 12.13 -8.00
C VAL A 53 4.91 10.99 -7.55
N GLU A 54 3.60 11.26 -7.43
CA GLU A 54 2.60 10.24 -7.11
C GLU A 54 2.50 9.23 -8.26
N ARG A 55 2.65 7.93 -7.94
CA ARG A 55 2.62 6.84 -8.93
C ARG A 55 1.18 6.48 -9.28
N GLY A 56 0.90 6.22 -10.55
CA GLY A 56 -0.44 5.98 -11.07
C GLY A 56 -0.88 4.51 -11.07
N PHE A 57 -2.16 4.28 -11.41
CA PHE A 57 -2.80 3.00 -11.76
C PHE A 57 -2.90 1.94 -10.65
N SER A 58 -1.91 1.08 -10.39
CA SER A 58 -2.07 0.07 -9.31
C SER A 58 -1.78 0.65 -7.93
N MET A 59 -1.13 1.82 -7.87
CA MET A 59 -0.74 2.49 -6.62
C MET A 59 -1.46 3.83 -6.36
N SER A 60 -2.13 4.43 -7.35
CA SER A 60 -3.09 5.51 -7.11
C SER A 60 -4.50 4.99 -7.33
N MET A 61 -5.18 4.72 -6.22
CA MET A 61 -6.62 4.96 -6.22
C MET A 61 -6.74 6.48 -6.17
N ASP A 62 -7.02 7.10 -7.33
CA ASP A 62 -7.05 8.56 -7.52
C ASP A 62 -8.04 9.28 -6.57
N ASP A 63 -8.84 8.51 -5.84
CA ASP A 63 -9.67 8.99 -4.75
C ASP A 63 -9.54 8.06 -3.53
N LEU A 64 -8.86 8.54 -2.48
CA LEU A 64 -8.78 7.86 -1.19
C LEU A 64 -10.11 7.89 -0.43
N TYR A 65 -11.07 8.70 -0.88
CA TYR A 65 -12.34 8.96 -0.20
C TYR A 65 -13.53 8.33 -0.93
N LEU A 66 -13.29 7.28 -1.72
CA LEU A 66 -14.34 6.51 -2.34
C LEU A 66 -15.27 5.90 -1.29
N ARG A 67 -16.57 5.88 -1.58
CA ARG A 67 -17.55 5.26 -0.69
C ARG A 67 -17.28 3.77 -0.56
N GLY A 68 -17.40 3.27 0.67
CA GLY A 68 -17.17 1.85 0.99
C GLY A 68 -15.70 1.48 1.20
N THR A 69 -14.76 2.44 1.19
CA THR A 69 -13.38 2.22 1.61
C THR A 69 -13.18 2.56 3.08
N LEU A 70 -12.14 2.00 3.69
CA LEU A 70 -11.79 2.22 5.10
C LEU A 70 -10.37 2.78 5.24
N PHE A 71 -10.17 3.58 6.28
CA PHE A 71 -8.87 3.97 6.79
C PHE A 71 -8.58 3.25 8.10
N ALA A 72 -7.41 2.62 8.19
CA ALA A 72 -6.86 2.14 9.46
C ALA A 72 -5.80 3.12 9.92
N LEU A 73 -6.03 3.80 11.05
CA LEU A 73 -5.25 4.94 11.52
C LEU A 73 -4.36 4.53 12.69
N ALA A 74 -3.16 5.09 12.74
CA ALA A 74 -2.30 5.03 13.91
C ALA A 74 -2.04 6.45 14.43
N GLU A 75 -2.54 6.69 15.63
CA GLU A 75 -2.51 8.00 16.29
C GLU A 75 -1.69 7.93 17.57
N CYS A 76 -0.90 8.95 17.83
CA CYS A 76 -0.14 9.10 19.07
C CYS A 76 -0.35 10.52 19.60
N HIS A 77 -0.82 10.65 20.85
CA HIS A 77 -1.13 11.93 21.49
C HIS A 77 -2.03 12.85 20.63
N GLY A 78 -3.06 12.28 19.99
CA GLY A 78 -4.01 13.03 19.14
C GLY A 78 -3.48 13.43 17.77
N ARG A 79 -2.27 13.00 17.39
CA ARG A 79 -1.69 13.22 16.06
C ARG A 79 -1.66 11.93 15.25
N LEU A 80 -2.15 12.00 14.02
CA LEU A 80 -2.02 10.92 13.04
C LEU A 80 -0.57 10.84 12.52
N ASP A 81 0.07 9.69 12.73
CA ASP A 81 1.45 9.44 12.28
C ASP A 81 1.53 8.41 11.15
N GLY A 82 0.44 7.70 10.86
CA GLY A 82 0.37 6.76 9.75
C GLY A 82 -1.02 6.20 9.54
N PHE A 83 -1.29 5.74 8.32
CA PHE A 83 -2.55 5.11 7.97
C PHE A 83 -2.39 4.03 6.89
N LEU A 84 -3.36 3.13 6.86
CA LEU A 84 -3.63 2.19 5.79
C LEU A 84 -4.95 2.58 5.11
N HIS A 85 -5.03 2.43 3.79
CA HIS A 85 -6.29 2.52 3.06
C HIS A 85 -6.68 1.14 2.54
N LEU A 86 -7.96 0.82 2.70
CA LEU A 86 -8.54 -0.50 2.40
C LEU A 86 -9.68 -0.34 1.41
N ALA A 87 -9.54 -1.03 0.28
CA ALA A 87 -10.61 -1.16 -0.71
C ALA A 87 -11.39 -2.46 -0.45
N PRO A 88 -12.72 -2.47 -0.56
CA PRO A 88 -13.50 -3.69 -0.39
C PRO A 88 -13.19 -4.69 -1.51
N THR A 89 -13.19 -5.99 -1.20
CA THR A 89 -13.09 -7.08 -2.18
C THR A 89 -14.40 -7.87 -2.27
N PRO A 90 -15.34 -7.47 -3.13
CA PRO A 90 -16.67 -8.08 -3.19
C PRO A 90 -16.64 -9.60 -3.43
N ALA A 91 -15.70 -10.07 -4.25
CA ALA A 91 -15.56 -11.49 -4.58
C ALA A 91 -15.02 -12.35 -3.43
N GLY A 92 -14.32 -11.76 -2.46
CA GLY A 92 -13.70 -12.46 -1.33
C GLY A 92 -14.33 -12.13 0.03
N GLY A 93 -15.34 -11.26 0.07
CA GLY A 93 -15.96 -10.78 1.32
C GLY A 93 -14.97 -10.07 2.25
N GLY A 94 -13.90 -9.50 1.71
CA GLY A 94 -12.74 -9.05 2.48
C GLY A 94 -12.32 -7.62 2.21
N TRP A 95 -11.08 -7.32 2.62
CA TRP A 95 -10.45 -6.02 2.38
C TRP A 95 -9.13 -6.19 1.64
N SER A 96 -8.86 -5.34 0.66
CA SER A 96 -7.56 -5.23 0.01
C SER A 96 -6.84 -3.98 0.48
N LEU A 97 -5.63 -4.16 0.97
CA LEU A 97 -4.72 -3.07 1.26
C LEU A 97 -4.32 -2.39 -0.04
N SER A 98 -4.56 -1.09 -0.16
CA SER A 98 -4.20 -0.31 -1.36
C SER A 98 -3.04 0.64 -1.10
N THR A 99 -3.03 1.33 0.04
CA THR A 99 -1.92 2.24 0.40
C THR A 99 -1.52 2.07 1.86
N MET A 100 -0.23 2.29 2.10
CA MET A 100 0.36 2.34 3.44
C MET A 100 1.22 3.60 3.51
N ARG A 101 0.77 4.59 4.26
CA ARG A 101 1.50 5.86 4.41
C ARG A 101 1.86 6.06 5.87
N ARG A 102 3.07 6.55 6.11
CA ARG A 102 3.55 6.89 7.45
C ARG A 102 4.40 8.14 7.40
N CYS A 103 4.34 8.94 8.46
CA CYS A 103 5.24 10.05 8.66
C CYS A 103 6.70 9.57 8.74
N PRO A 104 7.66 10.30 8.15
CA PRO A 104 9.09 9.98 8.28
C PRO A 104 9.57 9.92 9.74
N GLY A 105 9.02 10.76 10.61
CA GLY A 105 9.30 10.80 12.05
C GLY A 105 8.57 9.76 12.90
N ALA A 106 7.73 8.91 12.29
CA ALA A 106 6.99 7.87 13.02
C ALA A 106 7.91 6.80 13.61
N ALA A 107 7.45 6.14 14.67
CA ALA A 107 8.16 5.04 15.28
C ALA A 107 8.51 3.91 14.29
N ASN A 108 9.74 3.40 14.38
CA ASN A 108 10.14 2.18 13.68
C ASN A 108 9.22 1.01 14.08
N GLY A 109 8.58 0.41 13.09
CA GLY A 109 7.58 -0.65 13.29
C GLY A 109 6.12 -0.19 13.21
N LEU A 110 5.84 1.10 12.94
CA LEU A 110 4.46 1.61 12.88
C LEU A 110 3.62 0.91 11.81
N THR A 111 4.19 0.62 10.64
CA THR A 111 3.46 -0.10 9.58
C THR A 111 3.19 -1.54 9.99
N GLU A 112 4.14 -2.21 10.66
CA GLU A 112 3.90 -3.54 11.24
C GLU A 112 2.81 -3.52 12.31
N PHE A 113 2.77 -2.49 13.15
CA PHE A 113 1.70 -2.27 14.11
C PHE A 113 0.34 -2.12 13.41
N LEU A 114 0.24 -1.19 12.44
CA LEU A 114 -0.99 -0.95 11.67
C LEU A 114 -1.54 -2.23 11.02
N VAL A 115 -0.68 -3.01 10.36
CA VAL A 115 -1.11 -4.25 9.69
C VAL A 115 -1.50 -5.32 10.71
N ALA A 116 -0.78 -5.44 11.83
CA ALA A 116 -1.12 -6.42 12.87
C ALA A 116 -2.45 -6.09 13.56
N GLU A 117 -2.69 -4.82 13.90
CA GLU A 117 -3.97 -4.38 14.49
C GLU A 117 -5.10 -4.50 13.47
N LEU A 118 -4.86 -4.20 12.20
CA LEU A 118 -5.83 -4.44 11.12
C LEU A 118 -6.24 -5.91 11.04
N LEU A 119 -5.29 -6.83 11.10
CA LEU A 119 -5.59 -8.27 11.07
C LEU A 119 -6.29 -8.75 12.35
N ALA A 120 -6.08 -8.09 13.48
CA ALA A 120 -6.81 -8.35 14.71
C ALA A 120 -8.26 -7.87 14.62
N TRP A 121 -8.47 -6.61 14.19
CA TRP A 121 -9.79 -6.05 13.92
C TRP A 121 -10.56 -6.88 12.88
N ALA A 122 -9.93 -7.28 11.78
CA ALA A 122 -10.55 -8.11 10.76
C ALA A 122 -11.02 -9.46 11.33
N LYS A 123 -10.30 -10.03 12.30
CA LYS A 123 -10.73 -11.25 12.99
C LYS A 123 -11.92 -11.01 13.93
N GLU A 124 -11.98 -9.86 14.58
CA GLU A 124 -13.10 -9.48 15.46
C GLU A 124 -14.39 -9.22 14.66
N GLU A 125 -14.26 -8.65 13.46
CA GLU A 125 -15.37 -8.40 12.52
C GLU A 125 -15.73 -9.61 11.64
N ASP A 126 -15.18 -10.79 11.93
CA ASP A 126 -15.38 -12.03 11.15
C ASP A 126 -15.09 -11.87 9.64
N VAL A 127 -14.13 -11.01 9.29
CA VAL A 127 -13.68 -10.82 7.92
C VAL A 127 -12.83 -12.03 7.51
N PRO A 128 -13.22 -12.77 6.45
CA PRO A 128 -12.54 -14.01 6.06
C PRO A 128 -11.13 -13.76 5.51
N GLU A 129 -10.90 -12.63 4.82
CA GLU A 129 -9.65 -12.35 4.13
C GLU A 129 -9.27 -10.87 4.15
N VAL A 130 -7.99 -10.60 4.39
CA VAL A 130 -7.36 -9.31 4.13
C VAL A 130 -6.21 -9.52 3.14
N SER A 131 -6.39 -9.05 1.91
CA SER A 131 -5.34 -9.07 0.89
C SER A 131 -4.31 -8.00 1.21
N LEU A 132 -3.06 -8.42 1.46
CA LEU A 132 -1.93 -7.49 1.58
C LEU A 132 -1.57 -6.93 0.20
N ASN A 133 -0.77 -5.85 0.19
CA ASN A 133 -0.33 -5.18 -1.03
C ASN A 133 0.26 -6.17 -2.03
N PHE A 134 -0.14 -6.01 -3.30
CA PHE A 134 0.35 -6.86 -4.38
C PHE A 134 1.86 -6.69 -4.55
N CYS A 135 2.60 -7.79 -4.40
CA CYS A 135 3.99 -7.86 -4.81
C CYS A 135 4.04 -8.45 -6.22
N ALA A 136 4.17 -7.59 -7.23
CA ALA A 136 4.39 -8.05 -8.60
C ALA A 136 5.70 -8.85 -8.71
N LEU A 137 5.73 -9.84 -9.60
CA LEU A 137 6.97 -10.52 -10.02
C LEU A 137 7.75 -11.27 -8.91
N THR A 138 7.12 -11.60 -7.78
CA THR A 138 7.75 -12.35 -6.66
C THR A 138 8.34 -13.70 -7.09
N GLU A 139 7.75 -14.34 -8.10
CA GLU A 139 8.21 -15.60 -8.69
C GLU A 139 9.59 -15.46 -9.39
N PHE A 140 9.96 -14.27 -9.86
CA PHE A 140 11.26 -14.00 -10.49
C PHE A 140 12.32 -13.47 -9.50
N ILE A 141 11.90 -13.00 -8.32
CA ILE A 141 12.78 -12.38 -7.31
C ILE A 141 13.24 -13.39 -6.25
N SER A 142 12.46 -14.44 -5.99
CA SER A 142 12.77 -15.46 -4.97
C SER A 142 14.09 -16.20 -5.28
N PRO A 143 15.12 -16.11 -4.41
CA PRO A 143 16.45 -16.68 -4.67
C PRO A 143 16.44 -18.20 -4.80
N GLU A 144 15.44 -18.87 -4.21
CA GLU A 144 15.30 -20.33 -4.20
C GLU A 144 14.81 -20.91 -5.55
N ARG A 145 14.32 -20.08 -6.49
CA ARG A 145 13.68 -20.57 -7.74
C ARG A 145 14.31 -20.04 -9.04
N ALA A 146 15.35 -19.21 -8.95
CA ALA A 146 16.06 -18.63 -10.09
C ALA A 146 17.27 -19.47 -10.54
N VAL A 147 17.02 -20.72 -10.96
CA VAL A 147 18.08 -21.70 -11.23
C VAL A 147 18.72 -21.54 -12.63
N THR A 148 18.00 -21.00 -13.63
CA THR A 148 18.46 -20.96 -15.05
C THR A 148 19.09 -19.61 -15.46
N LEU A 149 20.12 -19.62 -16.32
CA LEU A 149 20.83 -18.44 -16.84
C LEU A 149 19.94 -17.30 -17.40
N PRO A 150 18.93 -17.54 -18.27
CA PRO A 150 18.05 -16.47 -18.76
C PRO A 150 17.19 -15.86 -17.64
N ARG A 151 16.81 -16.64 -16.62
CA ARG A 151 16.11 -16.14 -15.43
C ARG A 151 17.02 -15.26 -14.57
N ARG A 152 18.33 -15.52 -14.53
CA ARG A 152 19.31 -14.67 -13.83
C ARG A 152 19.52 -13.33 -14.54
N LEU A 153 19.51 -13.32 -15.88
CA LEU A 153 19.63 -12.10 -16.67
C LEU A 153 18.37 -11.22 -16.55
N LEU A 154 17.18 -11.84 -16.64
CA LEU A 154 15.90 -11.19 -16.36
C LEU A 154 15.85 -10.67 -14.92
N ARG A 155 16.32 -11.45 -13.94
CA ARG A 155 16.46 -10.99 -12.54
C ARG A 155 17.38 -9.78 -12.44
N ARG A 156 18.52 -9.74 -13.14
CA ARG A 156 19.42 -8.57 -13.14
C ARG A 156 18.78 -7.34 -13.80
N ALA A 157 18.02 -7.52 -14.88
CA ALA A 157 17.27 -6.43 -15.51
C ALA A 157 16.14 -5.91 -14.59
N LEU A 158 15.39 -6.79 -13.93
CA LEU A 158 14.38 -6.44 -12.93
C LEU A 158 14.99 -5.78 -11.70
N LEU A 159 16.17 -6.24 -11.25
CA LEU A 159 16.92 -5.62 -10.14
C LEU A 159 17.53 -4.26 -10.53
N ALA A 160 17.91 -4.06 -11.79
CA ALA A 160 18.30 -2.74 -12.28
C ALA A 160 17.10 -1.77 -12.29
N GLY A 161 15.88 -2.29 -12.47
CA GLY A 161 14.61 -1.59 -12.24
C GLY A 161 14.22 -1.43 -10.76
N ASP A 162 14.93 -2.04 -9.80
CA ASP A 162 14.53 -2.08 -8.38
C ASP A 162 14.62 -0.72 -7.68
N ARG A 163 15.39 0.24 -8.24
CA ARG A 163 15.30 1.66 -7.85
C ARG A 163 13.90 2.24 -8.05
N VAL A 164 13.15 1.69 -9.01
CA VAL A 164 11.80 2.13 -9.36
C VAL A 164 10.76 1.34 -8.58
N PHE A 165 11.02 0.11 -8.15
CA PHE A 165 9.93 -0.80 -7.78
C PHE A 165 9.83 -1.18 -6.29
N GLN A 166 10.86 -1.00 -5.46
CA GLN A 166 10.83 -1.38 -4.02
C GLN A 166 10.28 -2.80 -3.73
N LEU A 167 10.27 -3.71 -4.73
CA LEU A 167 9.51 -4.96 -4.70
C LEU A 167 10.08 -5.94 -3.68
N GLU A 168 11.41 -5.98 -3.53
CA GLU A 168 12.06 -6.83 -2.53
C GLU A 168 11.73 -6.40 -1.10
N ARG A 169 11.59 -5.09 -0.86
CA ARG A 169 11.20 -4.54 0.44
C ARG A 169 9.75 -4.90 0.76
N LEU A 170 8.85 -4.76 -0.21
CA LEU A 170 7.44 -5.09 -0.04
C LEU A 170 7.24 -6.61 0.15
N TYR A 171 7.93 -7.44 -0.61
CA TYR A 171 7.93 -8.90 -0.44
C TYR A 171 8.44 -9.31 0.95
N SER A 172 9.61 -8.79 1.34
CA SER A 172 10.19 -9.07 2.66
C SER A 172 9.33 -8.56 3.80
N PHE A 173 8.58 -7.48 3.59
CA PHE A 173 7.61 -6.95 4.54
C PHE A 173 6.39 -7.87 4.67
N ASN A 174 5.73 -8.20 3.55
CA ASN A 174 4.54 -9.06 3.54
C ASN A 174 4.83 -10.45 4.13
N ARG A 175 6.01 -11.02 3.85
CA ARG A 175 6.43 -12.32 4.39
C ARG A 175 6.44 -12.36 5.94
N LYS A 176 6.59 -11.21 6.61
CA LYS A 176 6.57 -11.13 8.09
C LYS A 176 5.24 -11.57 8.70
N PHE A 177 4.15 -11.49 7.92
CA PHE A 177 2.80 -11.81 8.37
C PHE A 177 2.36 -13.24 8.01
N PHE A 178 3.25 -14.02 7.38
CA PHE A 178 2.97 -15.39 6.92
C PHE A 178 1.69 -15.50 6.08
N PRO A 179 1.54 -14.70 4.99
CA PRO A 179 0.34 -14.74 4.16
C PRO A 179 0.28 -16.02 3.33
N GLU A 180 -0.93 -16.38 2.91
CA GLU A 180 -1.14 -17.31 1.81
C GLU A 180 -0.77 -16.63 0.49
N TRP A 181 0.16 -17.21 -0.27
CA TRP A 181 0.60 -16.64 -1.54
C TRP A 181 -0.27 -17.14 -2.69
N ARG A 182 -1.15 -16.27 -3.20
CA ARG A 182 -1.96 -16.53 -4.39
C ARG A 182 -1.34 -15.93 -5.64
N ARG A 183 -1.21 -16.75 -6.69
CA ARG A 183 -0.60 -16.33 -7.97
C ARG A 183 -1.57 -15.44 -8.75
N ARG A 184 -1.03 -14.42 -9.42
CA ARG A 184 -1.75 -13.59 -10.38
C ARG A 184 -1.09 -13.72 -11.75
N TYR A 185 -1.91 -13.81 -12.78
CA TYR A 185 -1.48 -14.05 -14.16
C TYR A 185 -1.80 -12.83 -15.02
N ILE A 186 -0.96 -12.60 -16.03
CA ILE A 186 -1.23 -11.65 -17.11
C ILE A 186 -1.61 -12.49 -18.32
N CYS A 187 -2.79 -12.24 -18.87
CA CYS A 187 -3.24 -12.90 -20.09
C CYS A 187 -2.88 -12.01 -21.28
N VAL A 188 -2.11 -12.55 -22.22
CA VAL A 188 -1.77 -11.90 -23.49
C VAL A 188 -2.22 -12.78 -24.64
N GLU A 189 -2.63 -12.16 -25.74
CA GLU A 189 -3.08 -12.88 -26.93
C GLU A 189 -1.88 -13.58 -27.61
N ARG A 190 -0.75 -12.89 -27.74
CA ARG A 190 0.50 -13.45 -28.27
C ARG A 190 1.69 -13.13 -27.36
N PHE A 191 2.68 -14.03 -27.30
CA PHE A 191 3.94 -13.78 -26.59
C PHE A 191 4.72 -12.58 -27.16
N THR A 192 4.52 -12.25 -28.43
CA THR A 192 5.09 -11.06 -29.09
C THR A 192 4.54 -9.75 -28.53
N ASP A 193 3.38 -9.78 -27.88
CA ASP A 193 2.72 -8.59 -27.33
C ASP A 193 3.28 -8.24 -25.94
N LEU A 194 4.05 -9.14 -25.31
CA LEU A 194 4.64 -8.94 -23.98
C LEU A 194 5.45 -7.64 -23.84
N PRO A 195 6.31 -7.23 -24.80
CA PRO A 195 7.02 -5.96 -24.70
C PRO A 195 6.06 -4.75 -24.72
N ALA A 196 5.04 -4.78 -25.58
CA ALA A 196 4.06 -3.71 -25.69
C ALA A 196 3.16 -3.63 -24.44
N VAL A 197 2.68 -4.77 -23.94
CA VAL A 197 1.93 -4.88 -22.69
C VAL A 197 2.78 -4.44 -21.50
N GLY A 198 4.06 -4.82 -21.48
CA GLY A 198 5.01 -4.37 -20.47
C GLY A 198 5.20 -2.84 -20.48
N LEU A 199 5.35 -2.25 -21.67
CA LEU A 199 5.46 -0.79 -21.82
C LEU A 199 4.17 -0.07 -21.40
N ALA A 200 3.01 -0.59 -21.81
CA ALA A 200 1.70 -0.08 -21.41
C ALA A 200 1.51 -0.16 -19.89
N TYR A 201 1.92 -1.26 -19.26
CA TYR A 201 1.91 -1.41 -17.80
C TYR A 201 2.83 -0.39 -17.11
N LEU A 202 4.07 -0.23 -17.59
CA LEU A 202 5.00 0.77 -17.07
C LEU A 202 4.50 2.21 -17.23
N HIS A 203 3.82 2.49 -18.34
CA HIS A 203 3.21 3.80 -18.59
C HIS A 203 2.01 4.04 -17.67
N ALA A 204 1.13 3.05 -17.51
CA ALA A 204 -0.01 3.12 -16.60
C ALA A 204 0.43 3.31 -15.13
N GLU A 205 1.46 2.60 -14.68
CA GLU A 205 2.05 2.77 -13.34
C GLU A 205 2.80 4.11 -13.15
N SER A 206 2.81 4.98 -14.16
CA SER A 206 3.54 6.26 -14.19
C SER A 206 5.05 6.10 -13.92
N LEU A 207 5.64 4.98 -14.34
CA LEU A 207 7.08 4.72 -14.20
C LEU A 207 7.89 5.27 -15.39
N LEU A 208 7.17 5.60 -16.48
CA LEU A 208 7.69 6.24 -17.68
C LEU A 208 7.24 7.70 -17.78
N VAL A 209 7.10 8.41 -16.65
CA VAL A 209 6.91 9.86 -16.70
C VAL A 209 8.27 10.50 -16.99
N PRO A 210 8.49 11.13 -18.17
CA PRO A 210 9.72 11.86 -18.41
C PRO A 210 9.85 13.00 -17.38
N PRO A 211 11.06 13.27 -16.86
CA PRO A 211 11.27 14.41 -15.98
C PRO A 211 11.09 15.69 -16.82
N GLY A 212 9.91 16.32 -16.74
CA GLY A 212 9.59 17.52 -17.49
C GLY A 212 8.26 18.13 -17.07
N PRO A 213 8.01 19.42 -17.40
CA PRO A 213 6.94 20.25 -16.83
C PRO A 213 5.51 19.89 -17.30
N TRP A 214 5.36 18.74 -17.96
CA TRP A 214 4.12 18.27 -18.58
C TRP A 214 3.25 17.46 -17.64
N THR A 215 3.62 17.35 -16.36
CA THR A 215 2.70 16.91 -15.32
C THR A 215 1.59 17.94 -15.21
N ARG A 216 0.46 17.69 -15.89
CA ARG A 216 -0.80 18.36 -15.55
C ARG A 216 -1.03 18.07 -14.08
N ARG A 217 -0.76 19.07 -13.24
CA ARG A 217 -1.35 19.20 -11.92
C ARG A 217 -2.84 19.24 -12.19
N ARG A 218 -3.49 18.08 -12.18
CA ARG A 218 -4.95 18.01 -12.27
C ARG A 218 -5.39 18.66 -10.97
N GLU A 219 -5.75 19.93 -11.05
CA GLU A 219 -6.29 20.68 -9.93
C GLU A 219 -7.34 19.78 -9.29
N SER A 220 -7.12 19.44 -8.02
CA SER A 220 -8.16 18.90 -7.18
C SER A 220 -9.35 19.81 -7.39
N ARG A 221 -10.39 19.26 -8.03
CA ARG A 221 -11.61 19.99 -8.36
C ARG A 221 -12.14 20.44 -7.02
N ARG A 222 -11.83 21.67 -6.62
CA ARG A 222 -12.39 22.30 -5.43
C ARG A 222 -13.88 22.20 -5.65
N LEU A 223 -14.54 21.39 -4.82
CA LEU A 223 -15.98 21.37 -4.76
C LEU A 223 -16.42 22.84 -4.64
N PRO A 224 -17.30 23.34 -5.52
CA PRO A 224 -17.75 24.72 -5.42
C PRO A 224 -18.29 24.93 -4.01
N ALA A 225 -17.72 25.91 -3.31
CA ALA A 225 -18.24 26.35 -2.03
C ALA A 225 -19.73 26.65 -2.22
N GLY A 226 -20.56 25.91 -1.48
CA GLY A 226 -22.00 26.07 -1.48
C GLY A 226 -22.38 27.53 -1.28
N HIS A 227 -23.41 27.94 -2.02
CA HIS A 227 -24.09 29.22 -1.91
C HIS A 227 -24.17 29.71 -0.47
N ARG A 228 -23.60 30.90 -0.22
CA ARG A 228 -24.07 31.77 0.84
C ARG A 228 -25.38 32.41 0.38
N ALA A 229 -26.45 32.00 1.06
CA ALA A 229 -27.61 32.77 1.49
C ALA A 229 -28.01 34.02 0.69
N ALA A 230 -29.25 33.99 0.20
CA ALA A 230 -30.32 34.87 0.68
C ALA A 230 -31.61 34.05 0.75
#